data_AF-A0A101I1F9-F1
#
_entry.id   AF-A0A101I1F9-F1
#
_cell.length_a   1.000
_cell.length_b   1.000
_cell.length_c   1.000
_cell.angle_alpha   90.00
_cell.angle_beta   90.00
_cell.angle_gamma   90.00
#
_symmetry.space_group_name_H-M   'P 1'
#
loop_
_entity.id
_entity.type
_entity.pdbx_description
1 polymer ?
#
loop_
_entity_poly.entity_id
_entity_poly.type
_entity_poly.pdbx_seq_one_letter_code
_entity_poly.pdbx_strand_id
1 'polypeptide(L)'
;MNKKISDKRTIIPDKLFKATKQLIKIKEEARSLGIFVDDRELIECPKCGLMEDIDSYGRLFTVFKKSPNKGTGLKFKEMKNGKIFHCPNCGEIVSENVAKILEEFGR
;
A
#
# COMPACT_ATOMS: atom_id res chain seq x y z
N MET A 1 -27.05 -38.65 17.44
CA MET A 1 -27.85 -37.64 16.69
C MET A 1 -26.91 -36.53 16.24
N ASN A 2 -26.62 -36.48 14.93
CA ASN A 2 -25.64 -35.57 14.34
C ASN A 2 -26.18 -34.13 14.31
N LYS A 3 -25.54 -33.21 15.05
CA LYS A 3 -25.76 -31.77 14.91
C LYS A 3 -25.19 -31.33 13.56
N LYS A 4 -26.07 -30.99 12.62
CA LYS A 4 -25.70 -30.33 11.36
C LYS A 4 -25.10 -28.97 11.69
N ILE A 5 -23.81 -28.80 11.43
CA ILE A 5 -23.14 -27.49 11.45
C ILE A 5 -23.67 -26.72 10.24
N SER A 6 -24.58 -25.78 10.47
CA SER A 6 -25.11 -24.90 9.44
C SER A 6 -24.00 -23.97 8.95
N ASP A 7 -23.56 -24.17 7.72
CA ASP A 7 -22.62 -23.32 6.99
C ASP A 7 -23.24 -21.91 6.84
N LYS A 8 -22.93 -20.99 7.76
CA LYS A 8 -23.36 -19.58 7.71
C LYS A 8 -22.49 -18.85 6.70
N ARG A 9 -22.67 -19.11 5.40
CA ARG A 9 -22.10 -18.24 4.37
C ARG A 9 -22.87 -16.93 4.41
N THR A 10 -22.18 -15.86 4.81
CA THR A 10 -22.71 -14.50 4.73
C THR A 10 -23.02 -14.19 3.26
N ILE A 11 -24.29 -14.05 2.92
CA ILE A 11 -24.73 -13.71 1.56
C ILE A 11 -24.34 -12.25 1.33
N ILE A 12 -23.41 -12.00 0.39
CA ILE A 12 -23.06 -10.64 -0.04
C ILE A 12 -24.18 -10.12 -0.94
N PRO A 13 -24.82 -8.99 -0.63
CA PRO A 13 -25.85 -8.39 -1.49
C PRO A 13 -25.35 -8.18 -2.93
N ASP A 14 -26.17 -8.54 -3.92
CA ASP A 14 -25.82 -8.43 -5.36
C ASP A 14 -25.32 -7.03 -5.77
N LYS A 15 -25.91 -5.98 -5.17
CA LYS A 15 -25.48 -4.59 -5.38
C LYS A 15 -24.02 -4.39 -4.98
N LEU A 16 -23.62 -4.91 -3.81
CA LEU A 16 -22.24 -4.82 -3.34
C LEU A 16 -21.30 -5.63 -4.22
N PHE A 17 -21.71 -6.85 -4.60
CA PHE A 17 -20.91 -7.68 -5.51
C PHE A 17 -20.64 -7.00 -6.86
N LYS A 18 -21.67 -6.39 -7.47
CA LYS A 18 -21.53 -5.63 -8.72
C LYS A 18 -20.64 -4.40 -8.54
N ALA A 19 -20.82 -3.65 -7.46
CA ALA A 19 -20.01 -2.47 -7.16
C ALA A 19 -18.53 -2.83 -6.97
N THR A 20 -18.22 -3.90 -6.24
CA THR A 20 -16.84 -4.37 -6.05
C THR A 20 -16.18 -4.78 -7.36
N LYS A 21 -16.90 -5.46 -8.26
CA LYS A 21 -16.37 -5.77 -9.59
C LYS A 21 -16.04 -4.52 -10.40
N GLN A 22 -16.88 -3.50 -10.32
CA GLN A 22 -16.62 -2.23 -11.00
C GLN A 22 -15.43 -1.50 -10.38
N LEU A 23 -15.30 -1.52 -9.05
CA LEU A 23 -14.16 -0.95 -8.34
C LEU A 23 -12.84 -1.62 -8.76
N ILE A 24 -12.81 -2.95 -8.91
CA ILE A 24 -11.62 -3.67 -9.38
C ILE A 24 -11.18 -3.15 -10.75
N LYS A 25 -12.12 -3.01 -11.71
CA LYS A 25 -11.82 -2.47 -13.05
C LYS A 25 -11.30 -1.03 -12.98
N ILE A 26 -11.95 -0.18 -12.20
CA ILE A 26 -11.51 1.21 -12.02
C ILE A 26 -10.10 1.27 -11.42
N LYS A 27 -9.78 0.40 -10.45
CA LYS A 27 -8.43 0.31 -9.90
C LYS A 27 -7.40 -0.17 -10.94
N GLU A 28 -7.75 -1.11 -11.81
CA GLU A 28 -6.89 -1.55 -12.91
C GLU A 28 -6.62 -0.42 -13.91
N GLU A 29 -7.66 0.31 -14.32
CA GLU A 29 -7.55 1.48 -15.20
C GLU A 29 -6.68 2.57 -14.55
N ALA A 30 -6.92 2.90 -13.29
CA ALA A 30 -6.13 3.87 -12.54
C ALA A 30 -4.65 3.47 -12.46
N ARG A 31 -4.34 2.19 -12.17
CA ARG A 31 -2.96 1.67 -12.19
C ARG A 31 -2.30 1.84 -13.56
N SER A 32 -3.03 1.58 -14.65
CA SER A 32 -2.49 1.75 -16.01
C SER A 32 -2.10 3.20 -16.32
N LEU A 33 -2.71 4.17 -15.62
CA LEU A 33 -2.41 5.59 -15.69
C LEU A 33 -1.35 6.05 -14.66
N GLY A 34 -0.77 5.11 -13.89
CA GLY A 34 0.20 5.41 -12.84
C GLY A 34 -0.39 6.05 -11.59
N ILE A 35 -1.71 5.94 -11.39
CA ILE A 35 -2.41 6.43 -10.20
C ILE A 35 -2.28 5.40 -9.09
N PHE A 36 -1.96 5.88 -7.90
CA PHE A 36 -1.97 5.10 -6.67
C PHE A 36 -3.40 4.78 -6.26
N VAL A 37 -3.70 3.50 -6.08
CA VAL A 37 -5.06 3.03 -5.80
C VAL A 37 -5.26 2.57 -4.36
N ASP A 38 -4.36 3.01 -3.48
CA ASP A 38 -4.39 2.70 -2.05
C ASP A 38 -4.46 1.18 -1.83
N ASP A 39 -3.63 0.44 -2.57
CA ASP A 39 -3.48 -1.01 -2.43
C ASP A 39 -2.35 -1.42 -1.49
N ARG A 40 -1.63 -0.44 -0.94
CA ARG A 40 -0.61 -0.59 0.09
C ARG A 40 -0.41 0.70 0.88
N GLU A 41 0.34 0.64 1.98
CA GLU A 41 0.76 1.83 2.72
C GLU A 41 1.87 2.60 1.98
N LEU A 42 1.96 3.90 2.22
CA LEU A 42 3.06 4.73 1.73
C LEU A 42 4.34 4.42 2.51
N ILE A 43 5.46 4.35 1.80
CA ILE A 43 6.74 3.93 2.37
C ILE A 43 7.49 5.13 2.93
N GLU A 44 8.01 5.01 4.15
CA GLU A 44 9.02 5.91 4.72
C GLU A 44 10.32 5.12 5.00
N CYS A 45 11.45 5.64 4.54
CA CYS A 45 12.76 5.10 4.87
C CYS A 45 13.24 5.66 6.22
N PRO A 46 13.33 4.83 7.28
CA PRO A 46 13.69 5.32 8.61
C PRO A 46 15.15 5.82 8.70
N LYS A 47 16.02 5.36 7.79
CA LYS A 47 17.45 5.71 7.79
C LYS A 47 17.74 7.08 7.22
N CYS A 48 17.16 7.42 6.08
CA CYS A 48 17.46 8.68 5.38
C CYS A 48 16.28 9.66 5.31
N GLY A 49 15.09 9.23 5.75
CA GLY A 49 13.89 10.07 5.77
C GLY A 49 13.29 10.36 4.39
N LEU A 50 13.67 9.60 3.35
CA LEU A 50 12.96 9.60 2.08
C LEU A 50 11.61 8.91 2.27
N MET A 51 10.52 9.52 1.84
CA MET A 51 9.17 8.98 1.97
C MET A 51 8.39 9.15 0.67
N GLU A 52 7.37 8.31 0.48
CA GLU A 52 6.36 8.46 -0.56
C GLU A 52 5.26 9.42 -0.13
N ASP A 53 4.67 10.08 -1.12
CA ASP A 53 3.50 10.94 -0.98
C ASP A 53 2.69 10.91 -2.30
N ILE A 54 1.49 11.47 -2.29
CA ILE A 54 0.53 11.42 -3.40
C ILE A 54 0.18 12.85 -3.84
N ASP A 55 0.34 13.14 -5.12
CA ASP A 55 -0.02 14.45 -5.66
C ASP A 55 -1.56 14.62 -5.79
N SER A 56 -2.01 15.82 -6.14
CA SER A 56 -3.44 16.10 -6.35
C SER A 56 -4.09 15.29 -7.48
N TYR A 57 -3.30 14.60 -8.31
CA TYR A 57 -3.78 13.71 -9.38
C TYR A 57 -3.72 12.23 -8.98
N GLY A 58 -3.36 11.93 -7.73
CA GLY A 58 -3.28 10.57 -7.23
C GLY A 58 -1.97 9.85 -7.61
N ARG A 59 -0.94 10.55 -8.09
CA ARG A 59 0.32 9.93 -8.52
C ARG A 59 1.33 9.87 -7.38
N LEU A 60 2.01 8.73 -7.27
CA LEU A 60 3.11 8.57 -6.32
C LEU A 60 4.31 9.43 -6.71
N PHE A 61 4.83 10.16 -5.73
CA PHE A 61 6.12 10.81 -5.78
C PHE A 61 6.86 10.60 -4.45
N THR A 62 8.11 11.03 -4.38
CA THR A 62 8.92 10.92 -3.16
C THR A 62 9.51 12.24 -2.76
N VAL A 63 9.59 12.45 -1.44
CA VAL A 63 10.09 13.66 -0.80
C VAL A 63 10.98 13.27 0.38
N PHE A 64 11.82 14.19 0.84
CA PHE A 64 12.45 14.04 2.15
C PHE A 64 11.56 14.63 3.23
N LYS A 65 11.41 13.94 4.35
CA LYS A 65 10.62 14.40 5.52
C LYS A 65 11.02 15.79 6.01
N LYS A 66 12.30 16.15 5.90
CA LYS A 66 12.83 17.47 6.27
C LYS A 66 12.50 18.57 5.25
N SER A 67 12.09 18.19 4.05
CA SER A 67 11.78 19.10 2.93
C SER A 67 10.65 18.52 2.06
N PRO A 68 9.42 18.43 2.61
CA PRO A 68 8.29 17.75 1.94
C PRO A 68 7.83 18.45 0.66
N ASN A 69 8.16 19.73 0.48
CA ASN A 69 7.74 20.49 -0.70
C ASN A 69 8.63 20.27 -1.94
N LYS A 70 9.63 19.38 -1.87
CA LYS A 70 10.58 19.13 -2.96
C LYS A 70 10.57 17.67 -3.38
N GLY A 71 9.89 17.41 -4.50
CA GLY A 71 9.92 16.11 -5.14
C GLY A 71 11.35 15.73 -5.53
N THR A 72 11.75 14.50 -5.22
CA THR A 72 13.12 14.02 -5.50
C THR A 72 13.25 13.31 -6.84
N GLY A 73 12.13 12.88 -7.44
CA GLY A 73 12.11 12.05 -8.65
C GLY A 73 12.56 10.60 -8.42
N LEU A 74 12.94 10.22 -7.20
CA LEU A 74 13.33 8.87 -6.85
C LEU A 74 12.09 7.96 -6.67
N LYS A 75 12.28 6.65 -6.84
CA LYS A 75 11.22 5.65 -6.67
C LYS A 75 11.74 4.46 -5.86
N PHE A 76 10.99 4.03 -4.86
CA PHE A 76 11.26 2.78 -4.15
C PHE A 76 11.15 1.60 -5.12
N LYS A 77 12.13 0.69 -5.05
CA LYS A 77 12.15 -0.50 -5.90
C LYS A 77 11.57 -1.67 -5.12
N GLU A 78 10.47 -2.22 -5.59
CA GLU A 78 9.88 -3.42 -5.01
C GLU A 78 10.82 -4.61 -5.15
N MET A 79 10.99 -5.37 -4.07
CA MET A 79 11.78 -6.60 -4.03
C MET A 79 10.92 -7.86 -3.84
N LYS A 80 9.83 -7.76 -3.07
CA LYS A 80 8.99 -8.92 -2.73
C LYS A 80 7.52 -8.54 -2.57
N ASN A 81 6.72 -8.82 -3.60
CA ASN A 81 5.26 -8.81 -3.62
C ASN A 81 4.63 -7.61 -2.88
N GLY A 82 5.16 -6.42 -3.12
CA GLY A 82 4.67 -5.16 -2.57
C GLY A 82 4.87 -5.03 -1.07
N LYS A 83 5.71 -5.83 -0.41
CA LYS A 83 5.93 -5.76 1.05
C LYS A 83 7.31 -5.29 1.45
N ILE A 84 8.29 -5.51 0.57
CA ILE A 84 9.69 -5.20 0.80
C ILE A 84 10.17 -4.35 -0.37
N PHE A 85 10.84 -3.25 -0.05
CA PHE A 85 11.32 -2.28 -1.01
C PHE A 85 12.75 -1.88 -0.69
N HIS A 86 13.47 -1.47 -1.72
CA HIS A 86 14.80 -0.91 -1.60
C HIS A 86 14.74 0.61 -1.71
N CYS A 87 15.30 1.30 -0.71
CA CYS A 87 15.41 2.75 -0.71
C CYS A 87 16.35 3.19 -1.85
N PRO A 88 15.88 4.05 -2.77
CA PRO A 88 16.70 4.49 -3.90
C PRO A 88 17.79 5.49 -3.50
N ASN A 89 17.67 6.13 -2.32
CA ASN A 89 18.62 7.13 -1.86
C ASN A 89 19.79 6.54 -1.05
N CYS A 90 19.52 5.66 -0.09
CA CYS A 90 20.54 5.16 0.86
C CYS A 90 20.76 3.64 0.83
N GLY A 91 20.01 2.91 -0.01
CA GLY A 91 20.12 1.47 -0.13
C GLY A 91 19.49 0.64 0.98
N GLU A 92 18.83 1.28 1.95
CA GLU A 92 18.16 0.56 3.04
C GLU A 92 17.00 -0.29 2.52
N ILE A 93 16.86 -1.50 3.06
CA ILE A 93 15.68 -2.34 2.82
C ILE A 93 14.59 -1.89 3.78
N VAL A 94 13.44 -1.54 3.23
CA VAL A 94 12.28 -1.07 3.99
C VAL A 94 11.11 -2.00 3.75
N SER A 95 10.37 -2.32 4.81
CA SER A 95 9.11 -3.05 4.69
C SER A 95 7.95 -2.14 5.03
N GLU A 96 6.79 -2.43 4.45
CA GLU A 96 5.54 -1.92 5.00
C GLU A 96 5.44 -2.34 6.46
N ASN A 97 5.19 -1.38 7.35
CA ASN A 97 5.04 -1.59 8.79
C ASN A 97 6.28 -2.01 9.59
N VAL A 98 7.39 -1.27 9.51
CA VAL A 98 8.39 -1.32 10.60
C VAL A 98 7.76 -0.90 11.96
N ALA A 99 6.79 0.03 11.94
CA ALA A 99 6.12 0.51 13.14
C ALA A 99 5.28 -0.56 13.87
N LYS A 100 4.51 -1.41 13.17
CA LYS A 100 3.71 -2.47 13.82
C LYS A 100 4.54 -3.68 14.25
N ILE A 101 5.61 -4.02 13.53
CA ILE A 101 6.49 -5.14 13.89
C ILE A 101 7.20 -4.85 15.23
N LEU A 102 7.59 -3.60 15.49
CA LEU A 102 8.21 -3.23 16.78
C LEU A 102 7.21 -3.17 17.94
N GLU A 103 5.92 -2.90 17.68
CA GLU A 103 4.86 -2.96 18.71
C GLU A 103 4.41 -4.40 19.01
N GLU A 104 4.45 -5.32 18.04
CA GLU A 104 4.06 -6.73 18.22
C GLU A 104 5.17 -7.60 18.85
N PHE A 105 6.44 -7.28 18.62
CA PHE A 105 7.59 -8.04 19.15
C PHE A 105 8.34 -7.33 20.30
N GLY A 106 7.84 -6.17 20.76
CA GLY A 106 8.42 -5.34 21.81
C GLY A 106 7.69 -5.38 23.15
N ARG A 107 7.35 -6.58 23.65
CA ARG A 107 6.95 -6.79 25.06
C ARG A 107 7.69 -7.96 25.69
#